data_AF-D0NZT3-F1
#
_entry.id   AF-D0NZT3-F1
#
_cell.length_a   1.000
_cell.length_b   1.000
_cell.length_c   1.000
_cell.angle_alpha   90.00
_cell.angle_beta   90.00
_cell.angle_gamma   90.00
#
_symmetry.space_group_name_H-M   'P 1'
#
loop_
_entity.id
_entity.type
_entity.pdbx_description
1 polymer ?
#
loop_
_entity_poly.entity_id
_entity_poly.type
_entity_poly.pdbx_seq_one_letter_code
_entity_poly.pdbx_strand_id
1 'polypeptide(L)'
;MIPSLLRSLPVFLLLTTTFNAEAKSPSLQGGKITPTSVQDSSGSQEHVGSVGSGSYGSSVGDGAVGAKHILHFSDVHLNISESLDSNESAEIPIQYGYDAPISLLTSALEYAKQVLPDPDFFLYTGDHAVHGDPSDEYLAEAVKVNVETMARYFSGNGTLNATAILGDTDTKNYTMSVTDPSSEENPTIEAVSQAWSESLSATNLKDLNTRGYLSYKLDEKLVLLTLNTVPYSPKHKPDTTNETDPFDQFAWLNATLWGLRNGNKFAYIAGHIPPIINAQDGSPMWKPSYIDSYKKIVTQYSDVIKAQIFGHTHSRPNSQLVPLFMSAAISPLFYNNPAFMVWDFDPSTYDLMDFTVYGTNISDDSQTLDWKLLFKVSTAYNVSSLSWSEMNSFIGSAATDSALVEQYYYNSQTQSYQQTSCEDSVCLTWYLCSMMWWSTPEDYTACLAAGSRLESSSAAVSRSPTLLVLVSISILASWL
;
A
#
# COMPACT_ATOMS: atom_id res chain seq x y z
N MET A 1 6.91 -33.71 -49.39
CA MET A 1 5.54 -34.25 -49.40
C MET A 1 5.19 -34.72 -47.99
N ILE A 2 4.54 -33.86 -47.23
CA ILE A 2 3.83 -34.17 -45.98
C ILE A 2 2.58 -33.30 -46.03
N PRO A 3 1.35 -33.85 -45.99
CA PRO A 3 0.15 -33.04 -46.14
C PRO A 3 -0.27 -32.41 -44.81
N SER A 4 -0.75 -31.18 -44.98
CA SER A 4 -1.55 -30.36 -44.08
C SER A 4 -2.76 -31.08 -43.50
N LEU A 5 -3.03 -30.87 -42.22
CA LEU A 5 -4.40 -30.77 -41.72
C LEU A 5 -4.49 -29.64 -40.69
N LEU A 6 -5.04 -28.51 -41.15
CA LEU A 6 -5.66 -27.50 -40.30
C LEU A 6 -6.87 -28.14 -39.60
N ARG A 7 -6.96 -27.95 -38.28
CA ARG A 7 -8.24 -27.84 -37.57
C ARG A 7 -8.16 -26.68 -36.60
N SER A 8 -8.78 -25.60 -37.03
CA SER A 8 -9.44 -24.53 -36.26
C SER A 8 -9.50 -24.72 -34.74
N LEU A 9 -8.71 -23.93 -34.01
CA LEU A 9 -9.08 -23.47 -32.67
C LEU A 9 -9.91 -22.18 -32.81
N PRO A 10 -10.95 -21.96 -31.99
CA PRO A 10 -11.68 -20.71 -32.00
C PRO A 10 -10.77 -19.61 -31.44
N VAL A 11 -10.45 -18.63 -32.28
CA VAL A 11 -9.93 -17.34 -31.83
C VAL A 11 -11.06 -16.68 -31.04
N PHE A 12 -11.02 -16.79 -29.71
CA PHE A 12 -11.80 -15.88 -28.87
C PHE A 12 -11.11 -14.52 -28.98
N LEU A 13 -11.76 -13.65 -29.74
CA LEU A 13 -11.44 -12.23 -29.83
C LEU A 13 -11.64 -11.65 -28.43
N LEU A 14 -10.57 -11.50 -27.65
CA LEU A 14 -10.60 -10.64 -26.46
C LEU A 14 -10.82 -9.22 -26.98
N LEU A 15 -12.05 -8.74 -26.85
CA LEU A 15 -12.35 -7.32 -26.83
C LEU A 15 -11.71 -6.77 -25.55
N THR A 16 -10.45 -6.39 -25.64
CA THR A 16 -9.81 -5.52 -24.66
C THR A 16 -10.53 -4.18 -24.75
N THR A 17 -11.52 -3.95 -23.90
CA THR A 17 -11.92 -2.59 -23.57
C THR A 17 -10.79 -2.01 -22.74
N THR A 18 -9.87 -1.31 -23.41
CA THR A 18 -8.94 -0.40 -22.79
C THR A 18 -9.77 0.62 -22.00
N PHE A 19 -9.82 0.51 -20.68
CA PHE A 19 -10.21 1.62 -19.83
C PHE A 19 -9.07 2.65 -19.88
N ASN A 20 -9.10 3.51 -20.89
CA ASN A 20 -8.41 4.79 -20.80
C ASN A 20 -9.24 5.67 -19.86
N ALA A 21 -8.90 5.65 -18.56
CA ALA A 21 -9.26 6.74 -17.68
C ALA A 21 -8.31 7.91 -18.01
N GLU A 22 -8.64 8.67 -19.05
CA GLU A 22 -8.08 10.01 -19.22
C GLU A 22 -8.62 10.88 -18.08
N ALA A 23 -7.73 11.33 -17.19
CA ALA A 23 -8.02 12.35 -16.20
C ALA A 23 -8.58 13.59 -16.91
N LYS A 24 -9.81 13.98 -16.58
CA LYS A 24 -10.43 15.19 -17.13
C LYS A 24 -9.94 16.42 -16.37
N SER A 25 -9.13 17.26 -17.02
CA SER A 25 -8.90 18.65 -16.59
C SER A 25 -10.14 19.52 -16.93
N PRO A 26 -10.69 20.34 -16.02
CA PRO A 26 -11.79 21.22 -16.36
C PRO A 26 -11.30 22.52 -17.02
N SER A 27 -11.82 22.81 -18.20
CA SER A 27 -11.82 24.17 -18.76
C SER A 27 -12.93 24.99 -18.10
N LEU A 28 -12.57 26.04 -17.36
CA LEU A 28 -13.53 26.99 -16.78
C LEU A 28 -14.13 27.88 -17.88
N GLN A 29 -15.45 27.77 -18.13
CA GLN A 29 -16.23 28.82 -18.78
C GLN A 29 -16.97 29.63 -17.72
N GLY A 30 -16.63 30.91 -17.64
CA GLY A 30 -17.16 31.86 -16.67
C GLY A 30 -18.63 32.19 -16.89
N GLY A 31 -19.41 32.04 -15.81
CA GLY A 31 -20.74 32.62 -15.66
C GLY A 31 -20.72 33.65 -14.52
N LYS A 32 -20.81 34.93 -14.87
CA LYS A 32 -21.02 36.04 -13.93
C LYS A 32 -22.28 35.83 -13.11
N ILE A 33 -22.18 35.89 -11.79
CA ILE A 33 -23.32 36.14 -10.90
C ILE A 33 -23.00 37.37 -10.04
N THR A 34 -23.80 38.41 -10.22
CA THR A 34 -23.81 39.68 -9.47
C THR A 34 -24.38 39.50 -8.06
N PRO A 35 -23.93 40.28 -7.06
CA PRO A 35 -24.36 40.14 -5.68
C PRO A 35 -25.61 40.97 -5.37
N THR A 36 -26.54 40.40 -4.61
CA THR A 36 -27.58 41.17 -3.91
C THR A 36 -27.42 40.96 -2.41
N SER A 37 -27.00 42.03 -1.74
CA SER A 37 -27.16 42.26 -0.31
C SER A 37 -28.62 42.21 0.11
N VAL A 38 -28.90 41.79 1.36
CA VAL A 38 -29.60 42.59 2.41
C VAL A 38 -29.88 41.75 3.67
N GLN A 39 -29.32 42.26 4.78
CA GLN A 39 -29.78 42.40 6.17
C GLN A 39 -30.15 41.21 7.10
N ASP A 40 -29.44 41.25 8.23
CA ASP A 40 -29.68 40.80 9.60
C ASP A 40 -31.13 40.80 10.11
N SER A 41 -31.46 39.82 10.96
CA SER A 41 -32.03 40.08 12.31
C SER A 41 -32.09 38.84 13.23
N SER A 42 -31.43 38.99 14.38
CA SER A 42 -31.79 38.55 15.75
C SER A 42 -32.24 37.12 16.07
N GLY A 43 -31.40 36.41 16.85
CA GLY A 43 -31.64 36.13 18.27
C GLY A 43 -32.51 34.92 18.67
N SER A 44 -31.88 33.90 19.27
CA SER A 44 -32.30 33.29 20.55
C SER A 44 -31.31 32.22 21.02
N GLN A 45 -30.98 32.28 22.31
CA GLN A 45 -30.23 31.26 23.05
C GLN A 45 -31.14 30.09 23.40
N GLU A 46 -30.62 28.85 23.38
CA GLU A 46 -31.05 27.81 24.33
C GLU A 46 -29.94 26.76 24.56
N HIS A 47 -30.03 26.11 25.72
CA HIS A 47 -28.99 25.47 26.50
C HIS A 47 -28.88 23.94 26.29
N VAL A 48 -27.65 23.41 26.39
CA VAL A 48 -27.20 22.12 26.99
C VAL A 48 -27.72 20.79 26.43
N GLY A 49 -26.76 19.93 26.04
CA GLY A 49 -26.90 18.47 25.98
C GLY A 49 -25.56 17.77 25.80
N SER A 50 -24.86 17.50 26.90
CA SER A 50 -23.64 16.68 26.97
C SER A 50 -24.01 15.19 26.81
N VAL A 51 -23.28 14.45 25.96
CA VAL A 51 -23.38 12.98 25.88
C VAL A 51 -21.99 12.35 25.82
N GLY A 52 -21.55 11.84 26.98
CA GLY A 52 -21.03 10.48 27.18
C GLY A 52 -19.73 10.07 26.49
N SER A 53 -18.59 10.37 27.12
CA SER A 53 -17.30 9.71 26.88
C SER A 53 -17.29 8.36 27.60
N GLY A 54 -17.38 7.25 26.87
CA GLY A 54 -17.22 5.90 27.40
C GLY A 54 -15.76 5.49 27.43
N SER A 55 -15.14 5.54 28.61
CA SER A 55 -13.80 4.99 28.86
C SER A 55 -13.90 3.48 29.11
N TYR A 56 -13.28 2.67 28.26
CA TYR A 56 -13.02 1.26 28.55
C TYR A 56 -11.58 1.13 29.07
N GLY A 57 -11.45 1.10 30.41
CA GLY A 57 -10.22 0.71 31.08
C GLY A 57 -10.06 -0.81 31.06
N SER A 58 -8.88 -1.28 30.65
CA SER A 58 -8.49 -2.69 30.76
C SER A 58 -7.95 -2.95 32.17
N SER A 59 -8.26 -4.13 32.73
CA SER A 59 -7.53 -4.68 33.87
C SER A 59 -7.54 -6.21 33.82
N VAL A 60 -6.42 -6.82 33.46
CA VAL A 60 -5.94 -8.11 34.01
C VAL A 60 -4.40 -8.09 33.91
N GLY A 61 -3.74 -8.49 35.00
CA GLY A 61 -2.30 -8.32 35.20
C GLY A 61 -1.40 -9.51 34.85
N ASP A 62 -0.13 -9.26 35.19
CA ASP A 62 1.08 -10.10 35.17
C ASP A 62 1.84 -10.27 33.84
N GLY A 63 2.92 -9.48 33.71
CA GLY A 63 4.11 -9.81 32.91
C GLY A 63 4.15 -9.44 31.43
N ALA A 64 3.05 -8.97 30.81
CA ALA A 64 3.06 -8.60 29.40
C ALA A 64 3.68 -7.20 29.21
N VAL A 65 4.86 -7.14 28.59
CA VAL A 65 5.30 -5.89 27.95
C VAL A 65 4.25 -5.56 26.89
N GLY A 66 3.58 -4.41 27.01
CA GLY A 66 2.55 -4.01 26.06
C GLY A 66 3.09 -4.02 24.62
N ALA A 67 2.21 -4.31 23.64
CA ALA A 67 2.58 -4.20 22.24
C ALA A 67 3.07 -2.79 21.94
N LYS A 68 4.04 -2.68 21.03
CA LYS A 68 4.45 -1.40 20.45
C LYS A 68 3.65 -1.14 19.18
N HIS A 69 3.51 0.13 18.83
CA HIS A 69 2.58 0.56 17.79
C HIS A 69 3.26 1.35 16.67
N ILE A 70 2.88 1.02 15.43
CA ILE A 70 3.30 1.74 14.22
C ILE A 70 2.09 2.49 13.69
N LEU A 71 2.18 3.80 13.56
CA LEU A 71 1.19 4.56 12.79
C LEU A 71 1.65 4.65 11.34
N HIS A 72 0.85 4.17 10.40
CA HIS A 72 1.23 4.02 9.01
C HIS A 72 0.25 4.72 8.06
N PHE A 73 0.78 5.69 7.32
CA PHE A 73 0.11 6.40 6.23
C PHE A 73 0.81 6.10 4.90
N SER A 74 0.09 6.18 3.78
CA SER A 74 0.65 5.98 2.45
C SER A 74 -0.26 6.61 1.41
N ASP A 75 0.26 6.84 0.20
CA ASP A 75 -0.53 7.16 -0.99
C ASP A 75 -1.51 8.32 -0.72
N VAL A 76 -0.99 9.42 -0.16
CA VAL A 76 -1.80 10.62 0.07
C VAL A 76 -2.13 11.27 -1.24
N HIS A 77 -1.18 11.33 -2.17
CA HIS A 77 -1.32 12.05 -3.42
C HIS A 77 -1.92 13.44 -3.20
N LEU A 78 -1.18 14.28 -2.48
CA LEU A 78 -1.69 15.55 -2.01
C LEU A 78 -1.96 16.50 -3.18
N ASN A 79 -3.24 16.81 -3.38
CA ASN A 79 -3.72 17.79 -4.34
C ASN A 79 -3.73 19.19 -3.70
N ILE A 80 -2.80 20.03 -4.17
CA ILE A 80 -2.71 21.46 -3.86
C ILE A 80 -3.07 22.29 -5.10
N SER A 81 -3.33 23.59 -4.92
CA SER A 81 -3.62 24.49 -6.04
C SER A 81 -2.42 24.62 -6.99
N GLU A 82 -2.70 24.68 -8.29
CA GLU A 82 -1.70 24.96 -9.34
C GLU A 82 -1.00 26.32 -9.17
N SER A 83 -1.65 27.28 -8.49
CA SER A 83 -1.05 28.57 -8.14
C SER A 83 -0.11 28.49 -6.92
N LEU A 84 -0.07 27.33 -6.26
CA LEU A 84 0.59 27.07 -4.98
C LEU A 84 0.06 27.95 -3.83
N ASP A 85 -1.12 28.56 -3.99
CA ASP A 85 -1.78 29.29 -2.92
C ASP A 85 -2.45 28.32 -1.92
N SER A 86 -2.12 28.50 -0.65
CA SER A 86 -2.63 27.65 0.44
C SER A 86 -4.14 27.81 0.69
N ASN A 87 -4.72 29.00 0.42
CA ASN A 87 -6.16 29.21 0.59
C ASN A 87 -6.92 28.51 -0.51
N GLU A 88 -6.47 28.64 -1.77
CA GLU A 88 -7.04 27.90 -2.90
C GLU A 88 -6.91 26.38 -2.68
N SER A 89 -5.77 25.91 -2.14
CA SER A 89 -5.57 24.49 -1.81
C SER A 89 -6.57 23.99 -0.75
N ALA A 90 -6.94 24.85 0.21
CA ALA A 90 -7.91 24.51 1.25
C ALA A 90 -9.36 24.46 0.73
N GLU A 91 -9.63 25.05 -0.43
CA GLU A 91 -10.95 25.04 -1.08
C GLU A 91 -11.18 23.81 -1.97
N ILE A 92 -10.15 23.00 -2.23
CA ILE A 92 -10.28 21.78 -3.04
C ILE A 92 -11.20 20.78 -2.31
N PRO A 93 -12.31 20.35 -2.93
CA PRO A 93 -13.27 19.46 -2.29
C PRO A 93 -12.77 18.02 -2.23
N ILE A 94 -13.24 17.29 -1.23
CA ILE A 94 -13.05 15.85 -1.11
C ILE A 94 -14.04 15.15 -2.03
N GLN A 95 -13.53 14.30 -2.93
CA GLN A 95 -14.36 13.58 -3.90
C GLN A 95 -13.69 12.26 -4.34
N TYR A 96 -14.49 11.22 -4.59
CA TYR A 96 -13.98 10.01 -5.26
C TYR A 96 -13.51 10.31 -6.69
N GLY A 97 -12.51 9.59 -7.17
CA GLY A 97 -11.99 9.80 -8.52
C GLY A 97 -11.06 11.01 -8.64
N TYR A 98 -10.69 11.62 -7.51
CA TYR A 98 -9.71 12.68 -7.41
C TYR A 98 -8.72 12.39 -6.28
N ASP A 99 -7.54 12.98 -6.40
CA ASP A 99 -6.48 12.91 -5.40
C ASP A 99 -6.81 13.74 -4.15
N ALA A 100 -6.19 13.40 -3.00
CA ALA A 100 -6.62 13.90 -1.71
C ALA A 100 -6.31 15.40 -1.53
N PRO A 101 -7.30 16.24 -1.20
CA PRO A 101 -7.02 17.60 -0.76
C PRO A 101 -6.39 17.61 0.64
N ILE A 102 -5.77 18.73 1.00
CA ILE A 102 -5.14 18.92 2.31
C ILE A 102 -6.12 18.75 3.49
N SER A 103 -7.40 19.05 3.29
CA SER A 103 -8.47 18.87 4.28
C SER A 103 -8.68 17.40 4.65
N LEU A 104 -8.57 16.48 3.68
CA LEU A 104 -8.69 15.04 3.91
C LEU A 104 -7.50 14.50 4.70
N LEU A 105 -6.26 14.86 4.31
CA LEU A 105 -5.05 14.49 5.04
C LEU A 105 -5.10 14.99 6.49
N THR A 106 -5.46 16.27 6.68
CA THR A 106 -5.54 16.88 8.00
C THR A 106 -6.56 16.17 8.88
N SER A 107 -7.76 15.88 8.36
CA SER A 107 -8.78 15.15 9.09
C SER A 107 -8.34 13.73 9.49
N ALA A 108 -7.63 13.03 8.59
CA ALA A 108 -7.07 11.71 8.89
C ALA A 108 -6.05 11.76 10.03
N LEU A 109 -5.13 12.73 10.00
CA LEU A 109 -4.11 12.93 11.03
C LEU A 109 -4.72 13.34 12.39
N GLU A 110 -5.75 14.19 12.38
CA GLU A 110 -6.50 14.56 13.59
C GLU A 110 -7.15 13.34 14.24
N TYR A 111 -7.79 12.49 13.45
CA TYR A 111 -8.39 11.26 13.96
C TYR A 111 -7.32 10.26 14.43
N ALA A 112 -6.23 10.10 13.67
CA ALA A 112 -5.11 9.26 14.07
C ALA A 112 -4.52 9.71 15.42
N LYS A 113 -4.44 11.02 15.69
CA LYS A 113 -3.95 11.55 16.98
C LYS A 113 -4.90 11.23 18.14
N GLN A 114 -6.19 11.08 17.89
CA GLN A 114 -7.16 10.64 18.90
C GLN A 114 -7.03 9.14 19.20
N VAL A 115 -6.78 8.33 18.17
CA VAL A 115 -6.64 6.87 18.29
C VAL A 115 -5.31 6.46 18.90
N LEU A 116 -4.20 7.04 18.43
CA LEU A 116 -2.84 6.72 18.82
C LEU A 116 -2.03 8.02 18.92
N PRO A 117 -2.13 8.76 20.04
CA PRO A 117 -1.46 10.05 20.18
C PRO A 117 0.07 9.93 20.15
N ASP A 118 0.63 8.84 20.69
CA ASP A 118 2.07 8.63 20.87
C ASP A 118 2.49 7.27 20.28
N PRO A 119 2.59 7.12 18.94
CA PRO A 119 3.09 5.90 18.32
C PRO A 119 4.58 5.70 18.61
N ASP A 120 5.06 4.46 18.65
CA ASP A 120 6.50 4.18 18.79
C ASP A 120 7.28 4.65 17.56
N PHE A 121 6.69 4.54 16.37
CA PHE A 121 7.18 5.22 15.17
C PHE A 121 6.07 5.50 14.15
N PHE A 122 6.29 6.55 13.37
CA PHE A 122 5.43 6.96 12.25
C PHE A 122 6.08 6.53 10.93
N LEU A 123 5.35 5.75 10.13
CA LEU A 123 5.79 5.26 8.83
C LEU A 123 4.97 5.93 7.73
N TYR A 124 5.65 6.40 6.68
CA TYR A 124 5.02 6.83 5.44
C TYR A 124 5.71 6.21 4.23
N THR A 125 4.98 5.47 3.39
CA THR A 125 5.54 4.67 2.28
C THR A 125 5.45 5.30 0.90
N GLY A 126 5.43 6.62 0.78
CA GLY A 126 5.59 7.35 -0.49
C GLY A 126 4.28 7.72 -1.20
N ASP A 127 4.42 8.25 -2.41
CA ASP A 127 3.36 8.87 -3.22
C ASP A 127 2.71 10.05 -2.49
N HIS A 128 3.55 11.07 -2.26
CA HIS A 128 3.16 12.32 -1.64
C HIS A 128 2.39 13.24 -2.58
N ALA A 129 2.74 13.27 -3.86
CA ALA A 129 2.17 14.20 -4.84
C ALA A 129 1.11 13.55 -5.74
N VAL A 130 0.28 14.39 -6.35
CA VAL A 130 -0.81 13.98 -7.24
C VAL A 130 -0.34 13.12 -8.42
N HIS A 131 -1.27 12.34 -8.95
CA HIS A 131 -1.11 11.67 -10.23
C HIS A 131 -1.05 12.67 -11.39
N GLY A 132 -0.27 12.33 -12.41
CA GLY A 132 -0.16 13.11 -13.65
C GLY A 132 1.27 13.50 -13.95
N ASP A 133 1.42 14.70 -14.54
CA ASP A 133 2.73 15.27 -14.92
C ASP A 133 2.82 16.71 -14.41
N PRO A 134 2.88 16.92 -13.07
CA PRO A 134 2.95 18.25 -12.47
C PRO A 134 4.25 18.98 -12.85
N SER A 135 4.33 20.28 -12.61
CA SER A 135 5.59 21.01 -12.72
C SER A 135 6.59 20.57 -11.63
N ASP A 136 7.89 20.84 -11.80
CA ASP A 136 8.89 20.49 -10.75
C ASP A 136 8.61 21.28 -9.46
N GLU A 137 8.15 22.52 -9.60
CA GLU A 137 7.80 23.40 -8.48
C GLU A 137 6.59 22.87 -7.72
N TYR A 138 5.54 22.45 -8.43
CA TYR A 138 4.38 21.82 -7.83
C TYR A 138 4.76 20.53 -7.11
N LEU A 139 5.54 19.67 -7.76
CA LEU A 139 5.96 18.39 -7.20
C LEU A 139 6.72 18.60 -5.88
N ALA A 140 7.71 19.48 -5.88
CA ALA A 140 8.50 19.81 -4.69
C ALA A 140 7.63 20.40 -3.57
N GLU A 141 6.71 21.30 -3.90
CA GLU A 141 5.83 21.93 -2.92
C GLU A 141 4.81 20.94 -2.36
N ALA A 142 4.20 20.08 -3.17
CA ALA A 142 3.25 19.06 -2.71
C ALA A 142 3.92 18.07 -1.74
N VAL A 143 5.12 17.58 -2.07
CA VAL A 143 5.90 16.70 -1.18
C VAL A 143 6.20 17.41 0.13
N LYS A 144 6.67 18.67 0.06
CA LYS A 144 6.99 19.49 1.24
C LYS A 144 5.77 19.72 2.12
N VAL A 145 4.66 20.18 1.56
CA VAL A 145 3.41 20.43 2.31
C VAL A 145 2.91 19.16 2.97
N ASN A 146 2.97 18.02 2.29
CA ASN A 146 2.57 16.73 2.87
C ASN A 146 3.46 16.36 4.07
N VAL A 147 4.80 16.39 3.90
CA VAL A 147 5.76 16.06 4.96
C VAL A 147 5.63 17.00 6.16
N GLU A 148 5.55 18.32 5.94
CA GLU A 148 5.39 19.30 7.00
C GLU A 148 4.05 19.16 7.73
N THR A 149 2.98 18.79 7.00
CA THR A 149 1.66 18.55 7.60
C THR A 149 1.71 17.33 8.51
N MET A 150 2.28 16.20 8.09
CA MET A 150 2.46 15.03 8.95
C MET A 150 3.35 15.35 10.17
N ALA A 151 4.44 16.09 9.96
CA ALA A 151 5.34 16.49 11.03
C ALA A 151 4.62 17.31 12.11
N ARG A 152 3.74 18.26 11.74
CA ARG A 152 2.95 19.05 12.70
C ARG A 152 2.14 18.20 13.70
N TYR A 153 1.76 16.98 13.34
CA TYR A 153 1.00 16.08 14.23
C TYR A 153 1.87 15.09 15.00
N PHE A 154 2.95 14.59 14.38
CA PHE A 154 3.69 13.43 14.90
C PHE A 154 5.22 13.59 15.00
N SER A 155 5.82 14.75 14.71
CA SER A 155 7.28 14.96 14.92
C SER A 155 7.70 15.27 16.36
N GLY A 156 6.76 15.31 17.31
CA GLY A 156 7.01 15.61 18.72
C GLY A 156 7.48 14.41 19.58
N ASN A 157 8.06 14.73 20.75
CA ASN A 157 8.35 13.79 21.86
C ASN A 157 9.21 12.56 21.56
N GLY A 158 10.10 12.62 20.57
CA GLY A 158 10.99 11.50 20.26
C GLY A 158 10.35 10.39 19.41
N THR A 159 9.18 10.66 18.82
CA THR A 159 8.61 9.81 17.76
C THR A 159 9.56 9.77 16.58
N LEU A 160 9.95 8.57 16.16
CA LEU A 160 10.76 8.40 14.97
C LEU A 160 9.86 8.47 13.73
N ASN A 161 10.17 9.40 12.82
CA ASN A 161 9.44 9.59 11.57
C ASN A 161 10.24 9.03 10.40
N ALA A 162 9.79 7.91 9.84
CA ALA A 162 10.31 7.34 8.61
C ALA A 162 9.37 7.72 7.46
N THR A 163 9.51 8.95 6.97
CA THR A 163 8.65 9.50 5.90
C THR A 163 9.38 9.76 4.59
N ALA A 164 10.70 9.62 4.55
CA ALA A 164 11.50 9.75 3.34
C ALA A 164 11.56 8.41 2.59
N ILE A 165 10.43 8.04 1.99
CA ILE A 165 10.28 6.90 1.08
C ILE A 165 9.62 7.45 -0.18
N LEU A 166 10.24 7.24 -1.34
CA LEU A 166 9.74 7.76 -2.60
C LEU A 166 8.82 6.75 -3.27
N GLY A 167 7.66 7.22 -3.69
CA GLY A 167 6.79 6.55 -4.64
C GLY A 167 6.97 7.04 -6.07
N ASP A 168 6.21 6.47 -7.00
CA ASP A 168 6.32 6.85 -8.40
C ASP A 168 5.75 8.23 -8.71
N THR A 169 4.75 8.72 -7.98
CA THR A 169 4.20 10.07 -8.16
C THR A 169 5.04 11.15 -7.49
N ASP A 170 6.02 10.76 -6.67
CA ASP A 170 7.09 11.66 -6.18
C ASP A 170 8.14 11.96 -7.25
N THR A 171 7.89 11.46 -8.47
CA THR A 171 8.66 11.73 -9.69
C THR A 171 7.71 12.07 -10.83
N LYS A 172 8.23 12.65 -11.91
CA LYS A 172 7.43 12.89 -13.11
C LYS A 172 7.27 11.61 -13.92
N ASN A 173 6.10 10.98 -13.83
CA ASN A 173 5.74 9.82 -14.65
C ASN A 173 6.81 8.70 -14.62
N TYR A 174 7.17 8.26 -13.40
CA TYR A 174 8.21 7.24 -13.14
C TYR A 174 9.60 7.61 -13.67
N THR A 175 9.88 8.89 -13.90
CA THR A 175 11.18 9.33 -14.44
C THR A 175 12.15 9.61 -13.31
N MET A 176 13.16 8.75 -13.17
CA MET A 176 14.26 8.92 -12.23
C MET A 176 15.56 8.50 -12.92
N SER A 177 16.56 9.38 -12.93
CA SER A 177 17.88 8.99 -13.42
C SER A 177 18.46 7.90 -12.51
N VAL A 178 19.15 6.89 -13.04
CA VAL A 178 19.97 6.00 -12.21
C VAL A 178 21.39 6.54 -12.23
N THR A 179 21.84 7.11 -11.11
CA THR A 179 23.17 7.71 -10.95
C THR A 179 24.11 6.76 -10.21
N ASP A 180 25.43 6.98 -10.32
CA ASP A 180 26.42 6.25 -9.53
C ASP A 180 26.40 6.77 -8.07
N PRO A 181 25.93 5.97 -7.10
CA PRO A 181 25.77 6.43 -5.72
C PRO A 181 27.11 6.72 -5.01
N SER A 182 28.24 6.29 -5.59
CA SER A 182 29.58 6.55 -5.05
C SER A 182 30.13 7.93 -5.43
N SER A 183 29.59 8.56 -6.46
CA SER A 183 30.15 9.78 -7.06
C SER A 183 29.15 10.90 -7.31
N GLU A 184 27.84 10.62 -7.36
CA GLU A 184 26.81 11.57 -7.79
C GLU A 184 25.58 11.58 -6.87
N GLU A 185 25.04 12.78 -6.63
CA GLU A 185 23.67 12.95 -6.10
C GLU A 185 22.66 12.86 -7.25
N ASN A 186 21.49 12.35 -6.96
CA ASN A 186 20.45 12.13 -7.95
C ASN A 186 19.57 13.38 -8.09
N PRO A 187 19.49 14.00 -9.29
CA PRO A 187 18.75 15.25 -9.45
C PRO A 187 17.23 15.10 -9.27
N THR A 188 16.67 13.93 -9.59
CA THR A 188 15.23 13.66 -9.39
C THR A 188 14.91 13.58 -7.90
N ILE A 189 15.74 12.88 -7.12
CA ILE A 189 15.55 12.77 -5.68
C ILE A 189 15.81 14.12 -5.00
N GLU A 190 16.89 14.81 -5.39
CA GLU A 190 17.27 16.09 -4.81
C GLU A 190 16.14 17.12 -4.93
N ALA A 191 15.40 17.11 -6.05
CA ALA A 191 14.28 18.03 -6.31
C ALA A 191 13.19 18.02 -5.23
N VAL A 192 12.95 16.87 -4.57
CA VAL A 192 11.91 16.72 -3.54
C VAL A 192 12.51 16.51 -2.13
N SER A 193 13.76 16.07 -2.04
CA SER A 193 14.46 15.74 -0.79
C SER A 193 14.47 16.86 0.27
N GLN A 194 14.37 18.12 -0.17
CA GLN A 194 14.42 19.28 0.72
C GLN A 194 13.25 19.32 1.71
N ALA A 195 12.15 18.64 1.40
CA ALA A 195 11.03 18.43 2.32
C ALA A 195 11.45 17.79 3.65
N TRP A 196 12.55 17.03 3.66
CA TRP A 196 13.07 16.35 4.86
C TRP A 196 14.31 17.02 5.47
N SER A 197 14.71 18.19 5.00
CA SER A 197 15.92 18.89 5.47
C SER A 197 15.93 19.18 6.98
N GLU A 198 14.77 19.40 7.58
CA GLU A 198 14.63 19.61 9.03
C GLU A 198 14.49 18.31 9.84
N SER A 199 14.02 17.22 9.22
CA SER A 199 13.73 15.96 9.92
C SER A 199 14.84 14.92 9.81
N LEU A 200 15.67 14.99 8.77
CA LEU A 200 16.81 14.11 8.58
C LEU A 200 18.13 14.76 9.02
N SER A 201 19.06 13.94 9.49
CA SER A 201 20.45 14.38 9.66
C SER A 201 21.07 14.70 8.29
N ALA A 202 22.09 15.56 8.27
CA ALA A 202 22.80 15.90 7.03
C ALA A 202 23.37 14.65 6.31
N THR A 203 23.78 13.62 7.05
CA THR A 203 24.24 12.35 6.48
C THR A 203 23.09 11.57 5.86
N ASN A 204 21.94 11.45 6.54
CA ASN A 204 20.78 10.76 5.99
C ASN A 204 20.19 11.50 4.80
N LEU A 205 20.17 12.83 4.80
CA LEU A 205 19.71 13.61 3.66
C LEU A 205 20.62 13.41 2.44
N LYS A 206 21.94 13.41 2.64
CA LYS A 206 22.90 13.10 1.57
C LYS A 206 22.75 11.67 1.05
N ASP A 207 22.55 10.72 1.95
CA ASP A 207 22.28 9.34 1.59
C ASP A 207 20.94 9.21 0.83
N LEU A 208 19.91 9.97 1.20
CA LEU A 208 18.67 10.02 0.44
C LEU A 208 18.95 10.55 -0.97
N ASN A 209 19.64 11.68 -1.11
CA ASN A 209 19.95 12.30 -2.40
C ASN A 209 20.73 11.40 -3.33
N THR A 210 21.67 10.60 -2.83
CA THR A 210 22.51 9.75 -3.69
C THR A 210 21.80 8.49 -4.19
N ARG A 211 20.85 7.93 -3.42
CA ARG A 211 20.36 6.57 -3.66
C ARG A 211 18.88 6.33 -3.36
N GLY A 212 18.23 7.20 -2.60
CA GLY A 212 16.78 7.16 -2.33
C GLY A 212 16.33 6.16 -1.27
N TYR A 213 17.27 5.53 -0.57
CA TYR A 213 16.99 4.51 0.45
C TYR A 213 17.81 4.73 1.72
N LEU A 214 17.23 4.39 2.87
CA LEU A 214 17.74 4.72 4.19
C LEU A 214 17.61 3.56 5.18
N SER A 215 18.32 3.67 6.31
CA SER A 215 18.17 2.78 7.45
C SER A 215 17.86 3.57 8.71
N TYR A 216 16.84 3.16 9.44
CA TYR A 216 16.42 3.79 10.69
C TYR A 216 16.52 2.80 11.85
N LYS A 217 17.22 3.19 12.92
CA LYS A 217 17.28 2.39 14.15
C LYS A 217 15.96 2.58 14.91
N LEU A 218 15.06 1.60 14.83
CA LEU A 218 13.77 1.62 15.55
C LEU A 218 13.95 1.25 17.03
N ASP A 219 14.85 0.32 17.31
CA ASP A 219 15.15 -0.20 18.64
C ASP A 219 16.65 -0.64 18.69
N GLU A 220 17.14 -1.12 19.83
CA GLU A 220 18.52 -1.63 19.94
C GLU A 220 18.78 -2.81 18.98
N LYS A 221 17.76 -3.64 18.76
CA LYS A 221 17.83 -4.82 17.90
C LYS A 221 16.90 -4.78 16.68
N LEU A 222 16.18 -3.70 16.43
CA LEU A 222 15.30 -3.58 15.26
C LEU A 222 15.70 -2.38 14.39
N VAL A 223 15.85 -2.62 13.09
CA VAL A 223 16.17 -1.60 12.09
C VAL A 223 15.11 -1.63 10.99
N LEU A 224 14.62 -0.46 10.60
CA LEU A 224 13.81 -0.29 9.39
C LEU A 224 14.74 0.01 8.21
N LEU A 225 14.63 -0.77 7.15
CA LEU A 225 15.32 -0.56 5.88
C LEU A 225 14.28 -0.05 4.87
N THR A 226 14.38 1.20 4.45
CA THR A 226 13.51 1.76 3.42
C THR A 226 14.15 1.57 2.06
N LEU A 227 13.37 1.23 1.04
CA LEU A 227 13.85 0.98 -0.31
C LEU A 227 13.37 2.06 -1.29
N ASN A 228 14.21 2.41 -2.25
CA ASN A 228 13.83 3.13 -3.46
C ASN A 228 13.35 2.14 -4.51
N THR A 229 12.04 1.96 -4.61
CA THR A 229 11.45 0.92 -5.47
C THR A 229 11.10 1.42 -6.87
N VAL A 230 11.17 2.74 -7.11
CA VAL A 230 10.81 3.37 -8.39
C VAL A 230 11.62 2.80 -9.57
N PRO A 231 12.95 2.58 -9.47
CA PRO A 231 13.76 1.99 -10.55
C PRO A 231 13.36 0.58 -10.94
N TYR A 232 12.63 -0.13 -10.08
CA TYR A 232 12.24 -1.50 -10.34
C TYR A 232 10.97 -1.61 -11.18
N SER A 233 10.20 -0.53 -11.30
CA SER A 233 8.97 -0.51 -12.09
C SER A 233 9.23 -0.77 -13.58
N PRO A 234 8.41 -1.60 -14.26
CA PRO A 234 8.44 -1.69 -15.72
C PRO A 234 8.16 -0.37 -16.43
N LYS A 235 7.50 0.59 -15.75
CA LYS A 235 7.18 1.93 -16.28
C LYS A 235 8.32 2.93 -16.13
N HIS A 236 9.36 2.59 -15.36
CA HIS A 236 10.48 3.47 -15.07
C HIS A 236 11.14 4.04 -16.34
N LYS A 237 11.46 5.34 -16.31
CA LYS A 237 12.18 6.03 -17.39
C LYS A 237 13.47 6.65 -16.86
N PRO A 238 14.62 6.39 -17.50
CA PRO A 238 14.83 5.48 -18.63
C PRO A 238 14.62 4.01 -18.25
N ASP A 239 14.45 3.13 -19.25
CA ASP A 239 14.24 1.71 -19.00
C ASP A 239 15.46 1.06 -18.31
N THR A 240 15.25 0.51 -17.12
CA THR A 240 16.26 -0.15 -16.28
C THR A 240 16.40 -1.64 -16.54
N THR A 241 15.86 -2.20 -17.63
CA THR A 241 15.92 -3.65 -17.91
C THR A 241 17.36 -4.19 -17.97
N ASN A 242 18.34 -3.39 -18.41
CA ASN A 242 19.74 -3.77 -18.49
C ASN A 242 20.56 -3.39 -17.25
N GLU A 243 19.95 -2.70 -16.29
CA GLU A 243 20.56 -2.43 -14.99
C GLU A 243 20.36 -3.66 -14.09
N THR A 244 21.43 -4.11 -13.44
CA THR A 244 21.35 -5.30 -12.58
C THR A 244 21.03 -4.95 -11.14
N ASP A 245 21.49 -3.79 -10.69
CA ASP A 245 21.27 -3.28 -9.35
C ASP A 245 21.27 -1.74 -9.33
N PRO A 246 20.16 -1.09 -9.75
CA PRO A 246 20.04 0.37 -9.67
C PRO A 246 20.40 0.90 -8.28
N PHE A 247 21.31 1.89 -8.25
CA PHE A 247 21.83 2.51 -7.02
C PHE A 247 22.54 1.55 -6.05
N ASP A 248 23.05 0.40 -6.51
CA ASP A 248 23.68 -0.63 -5.66
C ASP A 248 22.79 -1.10 -4.49
N GLN A 249 21.47 -1.01 -4.64
CA GLN A 249 20.52 -1.20 -3.55
C GLN A 249 20.44 -2.66 -3.08
N PHE A 250 20.48 -3.64 -3.97
CA PHE A 250 20.49 -5.05 -3.59
C PHE A 250 21.81 -5.45 -2.93
N ALA A 251 22.94 -4.94 -3.42
CA ALA A 251 24.23 -5.11 -2.77
C ALA A 251 24.22 -4.52 -1.35
N TRP A 252 23.71 -3.30 -1.19
CA TRP A 252 23.52 -2.66 0.11
C TRP A 252 22.58 -3.44 1.03
N LEU A 253 21.42 -3.88 0.53
CA LEU A 253 20.42 -4.61 1.31
C LEU A 253 20.99 -5.93 1.82
N ASN A 254 21.65 -6.69 0.94
CA ASN A 254 22.30 -7.94 1.29
C ASN A 254 23.41 -7.74 2.35
N ALA A 255 24.28 -6.74 2.17
CA ALA A 255 25.33 -6.44 3.15
C ALA A 255 24.77 -5.98 4.50
N THR A 256 23.71 -5.18 4.48
CA THR A 256 23.05 -4.67 5.69
C THR A 256 22.39 -5.80 6.47
N LEU A 257 21.61 -6.66 5.80
CA LEU A 257 20.96 -7.81 6.43
C LEU A 257 21.97 -8.82 6.97
N TRP A 258 23.07 -9.05 6.26
CA TRP A 258 24.19 -9.85 6.77
C TRP A 258 24.78 -9.28 8.06
N GLY A 259 24.99 -7.97 8.11
CA GLY A 259 25.46 -7.27 9.31
C GLY A 259 24.47 -7.38 10.47
N LEU A 260 23.18 -7.22 10.22
CA LEU A 260 22.13 -7.38 11.23
C LEU A 260 22.09 -8.81 11.78
N ARG A 261 22.17 -9.83 10.90
CA ARG A 261 22.25 -11.24 11.32
C ARG A 261 23.40 -11.47 12.30
N ASN A 262 24.62 -11.04 11.92
CA ASN A 262 25.81 -11.25 12.74
C ASN A 262 25.79 -10.42 14.04
N GLY A 263 25.02 -9.33 14.06
CA GLY A 263 24.77 -8.51 15.23
C GLY A 263 23.63 -9.01 16.13
N ASN A 264 22.97 -10.12 15.81
CA ASN A 264 21.74 -10.59 16.47
C ASN A 264 20.63 -9.50 16.49
N LYS A 265 20.44 -8.85 15.35
CA LYS A 265 19.42 -7.82 15.11
C LYS A 265 18.47 -8.25 14.00
N PHE A 266 17.34 -7.57 13.92
CA PHE A 266 16.24 -7.83 13.01
C PHE A 266 15.96 -6.63 12.11
N ALA A 267 15.25 -6.89 11.01
CA ALA A 267 14.87 -5.88 10.04
C ALA A 267 13.37 -5.87 9.77
N TYR A 268 12.80 -4.68 9.64
CA TYR A 268 11.63 -4.46 8.79
C TYR A 268 12.11 -3.88 7.46
N ILE A 269 11.46 -4.27 6.37
CA ILE A 269 11.70 -3.67 5.05
C ILE A 269 10.45 -2.87 4.67
N ALA A 270 10.63 -1.63 4.24
CA ALA A 270 9.56 -0.81 3.69
C ALA A 270 9.93 -0.24 2.33
N GLY A 271 8.95 -0.02 1.47
CA GLY A 271 9.12 0.63 0.17
C GLY A 271 7.76 1.09 -0.37
N HIS A 272 7.73 1.70 -1.55
CA HIS A 272 6.48 2.13 -2.15
C HIS A 272 5.88 1.05 -3.06
N ILE A 273 6.45 0.89 -4.26
CA ILE A 273 6.00 -0.07 -5.26
C ILE A 273 6.32 -1.48 -4.77
N PRO A 274 5.33 -2.40 -4.69
CA PRO A 274 5.57 -3.74 -4.20
C PRO A 274 6.17 -4.69 -5.25
N PRO A 275 6.98 -5.69 -4.84
CA PRO A 275 7.61 -6.68 -5.73
C PRO A 275 6.63 -7.81 -6.15
N ILE A 276 5.48 -7.47 -6.74
CA ILE A 276 4.37 -8.41 -6.96
C ILE A 276 3.86 -8.40 -8.41
N ILE A 277 2.98 -9.36 -8.72
CA ILE A 277 2.10 -9.29 -9.89
C ILE A 277 0.75 -8.73 -9.43
N ASN A 278 0.25 -7.75 -10.16
CA ASN A 278 -0.96 -7.02 -9.81
C ASN A 278 -2.20 -7.88 -9.93
N ALA A 279 -3.07 -7.87 -8.91
CA ALA A 279 -4.28 -8.66 -8.91
C ALA A 279 -5.28 -8.18 -9.98
N GLN A 280 -5.34 -6.86 -10.21
CA GLN A 280 -6.37 -6.20 -11.00
C GLN A 280 -6.15 -6.29 -12.53
N ASP A 281 -4.95 -6.58 -13.00
CA ASP A 281 -4.70 -6.70 -14.44
C ASP A 281 -3.61 -7.72 -14.81
N GLY A 282 -3.00 -8.38 -13.82
CA GLY A 282 -1.91 -9.33 -14.04
C GLY A 282 -0.59 -8.68 -14.47
N SER A 283 -0.48 -7.36 -14.44
CA SER A 283 0.74 -6.65 -14.80
C SER A 283 1.80 -6.77 -13.68
N PRO A 284 3.09 -6.86 -14.02
CA PRO A 284 4.15 -6.87 -13.03
C PRO A 284 4.37 -5.46 -12.45
N MET A 285 4.44 -5.34 -11.13
CA MET A 285 4.73 -4.07 -10.46
C MET A 285 6.23 -3.75 -10.44
N TRP A 286 7.06 -4.79 -10.35
CA TRP A 286 8.50 -4.72 -10.60
C TRP A 286 8.84 -5.57 -11.82
N LYS A 287 9.92 -5.24 -12.53
CA LYS A 287 10.47 -6.13 -13.56
C LYS A 287 10.78 -7.50 -12.92
N PRO A 288 10.47 -8.63 -13.59
CA PRO A 288 10.62 -9.97 -12.99
C PRO A 288 12.03 -10.27 -12.45
N SER A 289 13.08 -9.80 -13.12
CA SER A 289 14.47 -9.95 -12.67
C SER A 289 14.73 -9.34 -11.29
N TYR A 290 14.10 -8.20 -10.99
CA TYR A 290 14.21 -7.54 -9.71
C TYR A 290 13.39 -8.25 -8.63
N ILE A 291 12.20 -8.77 -8.96
CA ILE A 291 11.41 -9.61 -8.03
C ILE A 291 12.23 -10.85 -7.64
N ASP A 292 12.86 -11.52 -8.60
CA ASP A 292 13.67 -12.71 -8.34
C ASP A 292 14.92 -12.40 -7.50
N SER A 293 15.63 -11.31 -7.79
CA SER A 293 16.78 -10.87 -6.99
C SER A 293 16.38 -10.54 -5.56
N TYR A 294 15.29 -9.81 -5.37
CA TYR A 294 14.77 -9.45 -4.06
C TYR A 294 14.29 -10.68 -3.28
N LYS A 295 13.53 -11.59 -3.91
CA LYS A 295 13.11 -12.87 -3.31
C LYS A 295 14.28 -13.70 -2.82
N LYS A 296 15.38 -13.77 -3.58
CA LYS A 296 16.59 -14.47 -3.15
C LYS A 296 17.18 -13.88 -1.88
N ILE A 297 17.26 -12.56 -1.79
CA ILE A 297 17.73 -11.86 -0.58
C ILE A 297 16.78 -12.12 0.59
N VAL A 298 15.47 -11.93 0.41
CA VAL A 298 14.48 -12.16 1.47
C VAL A 298 14.51 -13.61 1.96
N THR A 299 14.57 -14.57 1.05
CA THR A 299 14.71 -16.00 1.36
C THR A 299 15.98 -16.26 2.15
N GLN A 300 17.10 -15.69 1.69
CA GLN A 300 18.39 -15.84 2.33
C GLN A 300 18.38 -15.31 3.76
N TYR A 301 17.62 -14.24 4.09
CA TYR A 301 17.58 -13.57 5.40
C TYR A 301 16.23 -13.67 6.13
N SER A 302 15.47 -14.74 5.89
CA SER A 302 14.14 -14.96 6.48
C SER A 302 14.10 -15.10 8.02
N ASP A 303 15.23 -15.41 8.66
CA ASP A 303 15.44 -15.38 10.11
C ASP A 303 15.64 -13.97 10.69
N VAL A 304 16.05 -13.01 9.86
CA VAL A 304 16.35 -11.62 10.24
C VAL A 304 15.21 -10.69 9.90
N ILE A 305 14.60 -10.87 8.73
CA ILE A 305 13.53 -10.00 8.25
C ILE A 305 12.22 -10.43 8.90
N LYS A 306 11.60 -9.49 9.60
CA LYS A 306 10.38 -9.71 10.40
C LYS A 306 9.10 -9.30 9.69
N ALA A 307 9.19 -8.33 8.78
CA ALA A 307 8.07 -7.87 7.96
C ALA A 307 8.55 -7.14 6.71
N GLN A 308 7.72 -7.17 5.68
CA GLN A 308 7.83 -6.38 4.46
C GLN A 308 6.56 -5.54 4.30
N ILE A 309 6.69 -4.22 4.18
CA ILE A 309 5.55 -3.27 4.20
C ILE A 309 5.65 -2.34 2.97
N PHE A 310 4.65 -2.39 2.09
CA PHE A 310 4.62 -1.60 0.85
C PHE A 310 3.31 -0.83 0.69
N GLY A 311 3.25 0.10 -0.27
CA GLY A 311 2.04 0.84 -0.67
C GLY A 311 1.63 0.56 -2.12
N HIS A 312 1.20 1.58 -2.85
CA HIS A 312 0.87 1.59 -4.29
C HIS A 312 -0.36 0.78 -4.72
N THR A 313 -0.57 -0.40 -4.11
CA THR A 313 -1.64 -1.32 -4.49
C THR A 313 -2.36 -1.84 -3.25
N HIS A 314 -3.60 -2.32 -3.42
CA HIS A 314 -4.39 -2.90 -2.34
C HIS A 314 -4.23 -4.42 -2.21
N SER A 315 -3.35 -5.05 -3.00
CA SER A 315 -3.20 -6.52 -3.08
C SER A 315 -2.22 -7.04 -2.04
N ARG A 316 -2.60 -7.94 -1.13
CA ARG A 316 -1.72 -8.48 -0.06
C ARG A 316 -1.26 -9.93 -0.32
N PRO A 317 -0.16 -10.14 -1.05
CA PRO A 317 0.40 -11.47 -1.20
C PRO A 317 1.15 -11.89 0.06
N ASN A 318 0.92 -13.12 0.49
CA ASN A 318 1.80 -13.79 1.40
C ASN A 318 3.07 -14.22 0.65
N SER A 319 4.20 -13.79 1.18
CA SER A 319 5.51 -14.23 0.74
C SER A 319 5.78 -15.65 1.27
N GLN A 320 6.59 -16.44 0.57
CA GLN A 320 6.84 -17.85 0.90
C GLN A 320 7.56 -18.06 2.25
N LEU A 321 8.12 -17.02 2.87
CA LEU A 321 8.89 -17.17 4.12
C LEU A 321 8.70 -16.01 5.10
N VAL A 322 8.52 -14.78 4.61
CA VAL A 322 8.40 -13.56 5.43
C VAL A 322 7.16 -12.79 5.00
N PRO A 323 6.14 -12.58 5.83
CA PRO A 323 4.91 -11.90 5.41
C PRO A 323 5.15 -10.56 4.71
N LEU A 324 4.41 -10.32 3.63
CA LEU A 324 4.41 -9.06 2.88
C LEU A 324 3.03 -8.43 3.00
N PHE A 325 2.99 -7.16 3.38
CA PHE A 325 1.75 -6.44 3.60
C PHE A 325 1.70 -5.17 2.76
N MET A 326 0.47 -4.83 2.35
CA MET A 326 0.17 -3.55 1.74
C MET A 326 -0.53 -2.61 2.70
N SER A 327 -0.16 -1.34 2.59
CA SER A 327 -0.82 -0.21 3.22
C SER A 327 -2.20 0.07 2.59
N ALA A 328 -2.96 0.93 3.25
CA ALA A 328 -4.13 1.56 2.66
C ALA A 328 -3.76 2.98 2.21
N ALA A 329 -4.50 3.49 1.22
CA ALA A 329 -4.30 4.83 0.70
C ALA A 329 -5.21 5.86 1.38
N ILE A 330 -4.69 7.07 1.54
CA ILE A 330 -5.52 8.24 1.90
C ILE A 330 -6.24 8.78 0.65
N SER A 331 -5.60 8.76 -0.52
CA SER A 331 -6.23 9.18 -1.77
C SER A 331 -7.42 8.27 -2.12
N PRO A 332 -8.59 8.85 -2.47
CA PRO A 332 -9.74 8.12 -2.97
C PRO A 332 -9.80 8.05 -4.50
N LEU A 333 -8.69 8.35 -5.21
CA LEU A 333 -8.64 8.41 -6.68
C LEU A 333 -9.18 7.13 -7.32
N PHE A 334 -8.84 5.97 -6.77
CA PHE A 334 -9.26 4.67 -7.29
C PHE A 334 -10.52 4.13 -6.60
N TYR A 335 -11.37 5.02 -6.08
CA TYR A 335 -12.67 4.71 -5.48
C TYR A 335 -12.58 3.82 -4.22
N ASN A 336 -11.43 3.70 -3.58
CA ASN A 336 -11.31 3.21 -2.21
C ASN A 336 -11.75 4.29 -1.22
N ASN A 337 -12.17 3.86 -0.03
CA ASN A 337 -12.31 4.80 1.08
C ASN A 337 -10.92 5.27 1.52
N PRO A 338 -10.76 6.56 1.86
CA PRO A 338 -9.57 7.04 2.55
C PRO A 338 -9.33 6.27 3.85
N ALA A 339 -8.12 5.78 4.05
CA ALA A 339 -7.78 4.97 5.21
C ALA A 339 -6.29 5.07 5.60
N PHE A 340 -6.02 4.80 6.88
CA PHE A 340 -4.68 4.62 7.43
C PHE A 340 -4.63 3.37 8.32
N MET A 341 -3.43 2.95 8.71
CA MET A 341 -3.23 1.70 9.44
C MET A 341 -2.48 1.90 10.76
N VAL A 342 -2.83 1.11 11.76
CA VAL A 342 -2.07 0.95 13.01
C VAL A 342 -1.62 -0.50 13.13
N TRP A 343 -0.32 -0.72 13.30
CA TRP A 343 0.27 -2.06 13.46
C TRP A 343 0.65 -2.30 14.91
N ASP A 344 0.39 -3.52 15.38
CA ASP A 344 0.80 -4.00 16.70
C ASP A 344 2.00 -4.94 16.52
N PHE A 345 3.10 -4.71 17.23
CA PHE A 345 4.25 -5.62 17.23
C PHE A 345 4.77 -5.94 18.63
N ASP A 346 5.31 -7.14 18.77
CA ASP A 346 5.88 -7.60 20.04
C ASP A 346 7.27 -6.95 20.25
N PRO A 347 7.49 -6.22 21.36
CA PRO A 347 8.75 -5.51 21.58
C PRO A 347 9.96 -6.41 21.88
N SER A 348 9.74 -7.71 22.13
CA SER A 348 10.79 -8.68 22.46
C SER A 348 11.20 -9.50 21.23
N THR A 349 10.23 -9.93 20.42
CA THR A 349 10.46 -10.76 19.24
C THR A 349 10.50 -9.96 17.94
N TYR A 350 9.93 -8.75 17.95
CA TYR A 350 9.69 -7.88 16.80
C TYR A 350 8.82 -8.53 15.71
N ASP A 351 8.00 -9.52 16.06
CA ASP A 351 7.03 -10.08 15.15
C ASP A 351 5.79 -9.17 15.10
N LEU A 352 5.25 -8.95 13.90
CA LEU A 352 3.96 -8.27 13.75
C LEU A 352 2.84 -9.18 14.27
N MET A 353 2.06 -8.65 15.20
CA MET A 353 0.99 -9.37 15.86
C MET A 353 -0.35 -9.15 15.17
N ASP A 354 -0.63 -7.91 14.77
CA ASP A 354 -1.90 -7.53 14.14
C ASP A 354 -1.78 -6.17 13.43
N PHE A 355 -2.81 -5.81 12.67
CA PHE A 355 -3.05 -4.43 12.30
C PHE A 355 -4.53 -4.10 12.25
N THR A 356 -4.81 -2.82 12.46
CA THR A 356 -6.13 -2.22 12.40
C THR A 356 -6.17 -1.18 11.29
N VAL A 357 -7.19 -1.24 10.45
CA VAL A 357 -7.45 -0.24 9.40
C VAL A 357 -8.53 0.71 9.88
N TYR A 358 -8.22 2.00 9.88
CA TYR A 358 -9.18 3.07 10.15
C TYR A 358 -9.47 3.81 8.85
N GLY A 359 -10.72 4.17 8.61
CA GLY A 359 -11.12 4.84 7.38
C GLY A 359 -12.44 5.56 7.52
N THR A 360 -12.77 6.33 6.48
CA THR A 360 -14.02 7.08 6.38
C THR A 360 -14.66 6.85 5.02
N ASN A 361 -15.99 6.84 4.99
CA ASN A 361 -16.69 7.01 3.72
C ASN A 361 -16.63 8.49 3.33
N ILE A 362 -16.57 8.78 2.03
CA ILE A 362 -16.75 10.13 1.49
C ILE A 362 -18.02 10.19 0.63
N SER A 363 -18.54 11.39 0.40
CA SER A 363 -19.76 11.61 -0.37
C SER A 363 -19.63 12.91 -1.17
N ASP A 364 -20.12 12.91 -2.41
CA ASP A 364 -20.14 14.11 -3.25
C ASP A 364 -21.09 15.19 -2.68
N ASP A 365 -22.10 14.78 -1.89
CA ASP A 365 -23.10 15.69 -1.32
C ASP A 365 -22.70 16.27 0.05
N SER A 366 -21.65 15.71 0.68
CA SER A 366 -21.24 16.09 2.04
C SER A 366 -19.73 15.97 2.24
N GLN A 367 -19.13 17.05 2.74
CA GLN A 367 -17.73 17.10 3.14
C GLN A 367 -17.51 16.62 4.59
N THR A 368 -18.54 16.06 5.23
CA THR A 368 -18.44 15.52 6.59
C THR A 368 -17.78 14.14 6.54
N LEU A 369 -16.73 13.96 7.34
CA LEU A 369 -16.01 12.69 7.46
C LEU A 369 -16.35 12.02 8.80
N ASP A 370 -16.59 10.71 8.75
CA ASP A 370 -16.89 9.86 9.92
C ASP A 370 -15.84 8.75 9.98
N TRP A 371 -14.66 9.12 10.48
CA TRP A 371 -13.56 8.20 10.67
C TRP A 371 -13.87 7.16 11.74
N LYS A 372 -13.63 5.89 11.40
CA LYS A 372 -13.90 4.75 12.29
C LYS A 372 -12.94 3.61 12.04
N LEU A 373 -12.87 2.68 12.99
CA LEU A 373 -12.28 1.37 12.77
C LEU A 373 -13.10 0.63 11.71
N LEU A 374 -12.46 0.25 10.60
CA LEU A 374 -13.08 -0.55 9.54
C LEU A 374 -12.95 -2.04 9.86
N PHE A 375 -11.73 -2.51 10.12
CA PHE A 375 -11.49 -3.87 10.56
C PHE A 375 -10.14 -4.01 11.28
N LYS A 376 -10.06 -5.04 12.12
CA LYS A 376 -8.81 -5.57 12.70
C LYS A 376 -8.59 -6.97 12.15
N VAL A 377 -7.37 -7.30 11.72
CA VAL A 377 -7.12 -8.55 10.97
C VAL A 377 -7.44 -9.79 11.79
N SER A 378 -7.02 -9.86 13.05
CA SER A 378 -7.32 -11.01 13.90
C SER A 378 -8.82 -11.29 14.00
N THR A 379 -9.64 -10.25 14.17
CA THR A 379 -11.09 -10.38 14.24
C THR A 379 -11.71 -10.71 12.88
N ALA A 380 -11.27 -10.05 11.81
CA ALA A 380 -11.86 -10.19 10.47
C ALA A 380 -11.61 -11.56 9.85
N TYR A 381 -10.43 -12.14 10.11
CA TYR A 381 -10.01 -13.40 9.49
C TYR A 381 -9.79 -14.54 10.50
N ASN A 382 -10.11 -14.31 11.78
CA ASN A 382 -9.95 -15.27 12.87
C ASN A 382 -8.52 -15.85 12.94
N VAL A 383 -7.53 -14.97 12.82
CA VAL A 383 -6.09 -15.28 12.88
C VAL A 383 -5.49 -14.79 14.20
N SER A 384 -4.54 -15.54 14.75
CA SER A 384 -3.93 -15.28 16.05
C SER A 384 -2.63 -14.47 15.99
N SER A 385 -2.03 -14.35 14.80
CA SER A 385 -0.82 -13.55 14.54
C SER A 385 -0.74 -13.20 13.05
N LEU A 386 0.21 -12.34 12.68
CA LEU A 386 0.57 -12.11 11.27
C LEU A 386 1.80 -12.92 10.84
N SER A 387 2.13 -13.99 11.55
CA SER A 387 3.24 -14.88 11.19
C SER A 387 3.00 -15.56 9.84
N TRP A 388 4.08 -15.96 9.17
CA TRP A 388 3.99 -16.67 7.90
C TRP A 388 3.08 -17.91 7.96
N SER A 389 3.22 -18.73 9.01
CA SER A 389 2.42 -19.94 9.16
C SER A 389 0.93 -19.65 9.29
N GLU A 390 0.57 -18.58 10.02
CA GLU A 390 -0.82 -18.20 10.21
C GLU A 390 -1.42 -17.63 8.92
N MET A 391 -0.69 -16.75 8.23
CA MET A 391 -1.12 -16.21 6.93
C MET A 391 -1.25 -17.29 5.86
N ASN A 392 -0.36 -18.28 5.87
CA ASN A 392 -0.44 -19.41 4.96
C ASN A 392 -1.64 -20.33 5.28
N SER A 393 -1.96 -20.52 6.56
CA SER A 393 -3.18 -21.24 6.97
C SER A 393 -4.46 -20.50 6.57
N PHE A 394 -4.46 -19.16 6.67
CA PHE A 394 -5.54 -18.32 6.18
C PHE A 394 -5.76 -18.51 4.67
N ILE A 395 -4.70 -18.50 3.86
CA ILE A 395 -4.80 -18.73 2.40
C ILE A 395 -5.37 -20.12 2.11
N GLY A 396 -4.92 -21.15 2.83
CA GLY A 396 -5.48 -22.50 2.70
C GLY A 396 -6.98 -22.55 3.00
N SER A 397 -7.44 -21.77 3.98
CA SER A 397 -8.86 -21.65 4.33
C SER A 397 -9.64 -20.89 3.24
N ALA A 398 -9.12 -19.76 2.79
CA ALA A 398 -9.69 -18.93 1.73
C ALA A 398 -9.81 -19.69 0.39
N ALA A 399 -8.89 -20.62 0.11
CA ALA A 399 -8.98 -21.49 -1.06
C ALA A 399 -10.19 -22.45 -1.05
N THR A 400 -10.85 -22.62 0.10
CA THR A 400 -12.02 -23.49 0.27
C THR A 400 -13.29 -22.77 0.72
N ASP A 401 -13.20 -21.46 0.99
CA ASP A 401 -14.29 -20.64 1.49
C ASP A 401 -14.32 -19.31 0.73
N SER A 402 -15.24 -19.18 -0.24
CA SER A 402 -15.37 -17.98 -1.06
C SER A 402 -15.72 -16.75 -0.23
N ALA A 403 -16.46 -16.90 0.86
CA ALA A 403 -16.84 -15.78 1.71
C ALA A 403 -15.62 -15.11 2.36
N LEU A 404 -14.56 -15.87 2.64
CA LEU A 404 -13.28 -15.29 3.10
C LEU A 404 -12.59 -14.47 2.02
N VAL A 405 -12.66 -14.91 0.76
CA VAL A 405 -12.08 -14.17 -0.38
C VAL A 405 -12.90 -12.90 -0.67
N GLU A 406 -14.23 -12.97 -0.62
CA GLU A 406 -15.14 -11.83 -0.72
C GLU A 406 -14.86 -10.79 0.40
N GLN A 407 -14.74 -11.26 1.64
CA GLN A 407 -14.41 -10.41 2.78
C GLN A 407 -13.03 -9.77 2.63
N TYR A 408 -12.05 -10.53 2.13
CA TYR A 408 -10.72 -10.03 1.83
C TYR A 408 -10.72 -8.98 0.72
N TYR A 409 -11.46 -9.21 -0.37
CA TYR A 409 -11.69 -8.22 -1.41
C TYR A 409 -12.25 -6.92 -0.84
N TYR A 410 -13.36 -7.00 -0.09
CA TYR A 410 -14.02 -5.83 0.46
C TYR A 410 -13.11 -5.04 1.41
N ASN A 411 -12.33 -5.74 2.24
CA ASN A 411 -11.35 -5.12 3.13
C ASN A 411 -10.14 -4.55 2.38
N SER A 412 -9.70 -5.16 1.27
CA SER A 412 -8.63 -4.61 0.41
C SER A 412 -9.06 -3.27 -0.19
N GLN A 413 -10.35 -3.11 -0.47
CA GLN A 413 -10.93 -1.88 -0.97
C GLN A 413 -11.36 -0.89 0.14
N THR A 414 -10.83 -1.08 1.35
CA THR A 414 -11.13 -0.27 2.54
C THR A 414 -12.64 -0.12 2.78
N GLN A 415 -13.40 -1.18 2.47
CA GLN A 415 -14.85 -1.25 2.64
C GLN A 415 -15.64 -0.20 1.83
N SER A 416 -15.06 0.29 0.73
CA SER A 416 -15.71 1.26 -0.15
C SER A 416 -16.98 0.71 -0.77
N TYR A 417 -18.06 1.50 -0.68
CA TYR A 417 -19.34 1.17 -1.32
C TYR A 417 -19.36 1.46 -2.82
N GLN A 418 -18.36 2.19 -3.34
CA GLN A 418 -18.24 2.50 -4.77
C GLN A 418 -17.66 1.34 -5.57
N GLN A 419 -17.10 0.34 -4.88
CA GLN A 419 -16.47 -0.82 -5.51
C GLN A 419 -17.53 -1.86 -5.86
N THR A 420 -17.36 -2.46 -7.03
CA THR A 420 -18.23 -3.55 -7.49
C THR A 420 -18.11 -4.77 -6.60
N SER A 421 -19.18 -5.52 -6.37
CA SER A 421 -19.06 -6.77 -5.61
C SER A 421 -18.18 -7.79 -6.36
N CYS A 422 -17.35 -8.50 -5.60
CA CYS A 422 -16.46 -9.56 -6.10
C CYS A 422 -17.07 -10.92 -5.75
N GLU A 423 -18.18 -11.27 -6.40
CA GLU A 423 -18.93 -12.51 -6.10
C GLU A 423 -18.76 -13.57 -7.20
N ASP A 424 -18.32 -13.16 -8.38
CA ASP A 424 -18.08 -14.10 -9.48
C ASP A 424 -16.73 -14.81 -9.34
N SER A 425 -16.66 -16.00 -9.93
CA SER A 425 -15.52 -16.87 -9.79
C SER A 425 -14.22 -16.36 -10.41
N VAL A 426 -14.31 -15.47 -11.40
CA VAL A 426 -13.15 -14.84 -12.00
C VAL A 426 -12.54 -13.89 -11.00
N CYS A 427 -13.36 -13.01 -10.40
CA CYS A 427 -12.91 -12.08 -9.38
C CYS A 427 -12.35 -12.81 -8.14
N LEU A 428 -13.06 -13.83 -7.64
CA LEU A 428 -12.60 -14.63 -6.51
C LEU A 428 -11.28 -15.33 -6.81
N THR A 429 -11.10 -15.90 -8.01
CA THR A 429 -9.85 -16.54 -8.41
C THR A 429 -8.71 -15.53 -8.49
N TRP A 430 -8.96 -14.33 -9.00
CA TRP A 430 -7.97 -13.24 -9.06
C TRP A 430 -7.47 -12.86 -7.67
N TYR A 431 -8.39 -12.61 -6.74
CA TYR A 431 -8.02 -12.21 -5.38
C TYR A 431 -7.42 -13.35 -4.57
N LEU A 432 -7.84 -14.60 -4.77
CA LEU A 432 -7.19 -15.76 -4.15
C LEU A 432 -5.76 -15.93 -4.67
N CYS A 433 -5.54 -15.86 -5.98
CA CYS A 433 -4.21 -15.97 -6.56
C CYS A 433 -3.31 -14.80 -6.15
N SER A 434 -3.84 -13.59 -5.95
CA SER A 434 -3.05 -12.45 -5.50
C SER A 434 -2.59 -12.55 -4.05
N MET A 435 -3.15 -13.46 -3.25
CA MET A 435 -2.63 -13.78 -1.92
C MET A 435 -1.30 -14.56 -1.96
N MET A 436 -0.81 -14.96 -3.14
CA MET A 436 0.47 -15.64 -3.29
C MET A 436 1.53 -14.73 -3.92
N TRP A 437 2.79 -14.90 -3.54
CA TRP A 437 3.89 -14.09 -4.06
C TRP A 437 4.49 -14.63 -5.36
N TRP A 438 3.99 -14.15 -6.50
CA TRP A 438 4.45 -14.51 -7.84
C TRP A 438 5.65 -13.69 -8.31
N SER A 439 6.50 -14.27 -9.17
CA SER A 439 7.63 -13.55 -9.79
C SER A 439 7.31 -13.08 -11.21
N THR A 440 6.51 -13.87 -11.92
CA THR A 440 6.22 -13.65 -13.34
C THR A 440 4.71 -13.59 -13.60
N PRO A 441 4.27 -12.81 -14.59
CA PRO A 441 2.89 -12.85 -15.06
C PRO A 441 2.44 -14.25 -15.50
N GLU A 442 3.35 -15.06 -16.03
CA GLU A 442 3.09 -16.44 -16.44
C GLU A 442 2.69 -17.33 -15.26
N ASP A 443 3.40 -17.25 -14.13
CA ASP A 443 3.09 -18.02 -12.92
C ASP A 443 1.74 -17.60 -12.33
N TYR A 444 1.47 -16.29 -12.27
CA TYR A 444 0.18 -15.77 -11.84
C TYR A 444 -0.96 -16.27 -12.73
N THR A 445 -0.78 -16.20 -14.05
CA THR A 445 -1.75 -16.69 -15.03
C THR A 445 -1.97 -18.21 -14.90
N ALA A 446 -0.93 -18.97 -14.57
CA ALA A 446 -1.06 -20.40 -14.30
C ALA A 446 -1.95 -20.68 -13.08
N CYS A 447 -1.87 -19.87 -12.02
CA CYS A 447 -2.79 -19.93 -10.88
C CYS A 447 -4.24 -19.67 -11.31
N LEU A 448 -4.48 -18.61 -12.08
CA LEU A 448 -5.83 -18.28 -12.60
C LEU A 448 -6.42 -19.42 -13.45
N ALA A 449 -5.58 -20.02 -14.29
CA ALA A 449 -5.96 -21.16 -15.13
C ALA A 449 -6.24 -22.44 -14.34
N ALA A 450 -5.67 -22.60 -13.14
CA ALA A 450 -5.94 -23.72 -12.25
C ALA A 450 -7.26 -23.51 -11.47
N GLY A 451 -7.51 -22.30 -10.95
CA GLY A 451 -8.74 -21.95 -10.24
C GLY A 451 -10.00 -22.12 -11.08
N SER A 452 -9.96 -21.61 -12.33
CA SER A 452 -11.06 -21.75 -13.30
C SER A 452 -11.40 -23.21 -13.67
N ARG A 453 -10.48 -24.16 -13.49
CA ARG A 453 -10.73 -25.59 -13.76
C ARG A 453 -11.51 -26.28 -12.64
N LEU A 454 -11.45 -25.78 -11.42
CA LEU A 454 -12.20 -26.35 -10.29
C LEU A 454 -13.72 -26.23 -10.51
N GLU A 455 -14.18 -25.13 -11.12
CA GLU A 455 -15.59 -24.93 -11.47
C GLU A 455 -16.08 -25.82 -12.62
N SER A 456 -15.20 -26.20 -13.54
CA SER A 456 -15.57 -27.11 -14.64
C SER A 456 -15.85 -28.54 -14.19
N SER A 457 -15.39 -28.92 -12.98
CA SER A 457 -15.56 -30.26 -12.42
C SER A 457 -16.82 -30.43 -11.57
N SER A 458 -17.43 -29.34 -11.08
CA SER A 458 -18.69 -29.37 -10.33
C SER A 458 -19.94 -29.41 -11.23
N ALA A 459 -19.81 -29.12 -12.52
CA ALA A 459 -20.90 -29.22 -13.50
C ALA A 459 -21.04 -30.62 -14.15
N ALA A 460 -20.16 -31.57 -13.82
CA ALA A 460 -20.11 -32.89 -14.47
C ALA A 460 -20.28 -34.07 -13.49
N VAL A 461 -21.17 -33.97 -12.50
CA VAL A 461 -21.61 -35.16 -11.73
C VAL A 461 -23.13 -35.19 -11.59
N SER A 462 -23.78 -35.64 -12.67
CA SER A 462 -25.14 -36.20 -12.64
C SER A 462 -25.15 -37.46 -13.52
N ARG A 463 -24.74 -38.59 -12.94
CA ARG A 463 -25.25 -39.97 -13.14
C ARG A 463 -24.41 -40.97 -12.32
N SER A 464 -25.08 -41.68 -11.39
CA SER A 464 -24.54 -42.67 -10.44
C SER A 464 -24.19 -44.05 -11.08
N PRO A 465 -23.78 -45.09 -10.31
CA PRO A 465 -22.54 -45.20 -9.52
C PRO A 465 -21.83 -46.56 -9.76
N THR A 466 -20.49 -46.60 -9.87
CA THR A 466 -19.71 -47.76 -9.40
C THR A 466 -18.21 -47.46 -9.33
N LEU A 467 -17.66 -47.63 -8.13
CA LEU A 467 -16.31 -48.07 -7.76
C LEU A 467 -15.05 -47.33 -8.27
N LEU A 468 -14.25 -46.85 -7.29
CA LEU A 468 -12.77 -46.68 -7.28
C LEU A 468 -12.22 -45.56 -8.21
N VAL A 469 -11.41 -44.59 -7.81
CA VAL A 469 -10.23 -44.58 -6.93
C VAL A 469 -9.95 -43.13 -6.44
N LEU A 470 -9.48 -43.00 -5.20
CA LEU A 470 -8.85 -41.82 -4.61
C LEU A 470 -7.62 -41.33 -5.41
N VAL A 471 -7.69 -40.16 -6.06
CA VAL A 471 -6.58 -39.25 -6.43
C VAL A 471 -7.28 -37.90 -6.75
N SER A 472 -6.98 -36.69 -6.27
CA SER A 472 -5.68 -36.06 -6.01
C SER A 472 -5.90 -34.79 -5.17
N ILE A 473 -5.55 -34.82 -3.89
CA ILE A 473 -5.13 -33.63 -3.13
C ILE A 473 -3.60 -33.66 -3.20
N SER A 474 -3.00 -33.15 -4.28
CA SER A 474 -1.54 -33.21 -4.44
C SER A 474 -0.92 -32.06 -5.23
N ILE A 475 -1.70 -31.09 -5.73
CA ILE A 475 -1.11 -29.99 -6.53
C ILE A 475 -0.87 -28.73 -5.67
N LEU A 476 -1.59 -28.54 -4.56
CA LEU A 476 -1.28 -27.48 -3.59
C LEU A 476 -0.15 -27.83 -2.61
N ALA A 477 0.18 -29.11 -2.43
CA ALA A 477 1.25 -29.54 -1.55
C ALA A 477 2.65 -29.55 -2.21
N SER A 478 2.75 -29.23 -3.51
CA SER A 478 4.02 -29.23 -4.25
C SER A 478 4.67 -27.83 -4.33
N TRP A 479 4.02 -26.81 -3.75
CA TRP A 479 4.42 -25.40 -3.76
C TRP A 479 4.31 -24.75 -2.38
N LEU A 480 4.25 -25.56 -1.32
CA LEU A 480 4.25 -25.16 0.09
C LEU A 480 5.63 -25.37 0.72
#